data_AF-A0A2N2NSY7-F1
#
_entry.id   AF-A0A2N2NSY7-F1
#
_cell.length_a   1.000
_cell.length_b   1.000
_cell.length_c   1.000
_cell.angle_alpha   90.00
_cell.angle_beta   90.00
_cell.angle_gamma   90.00
#
_symmetry.space_group_name_H-M   'P 1'
#
loop_
_entity.id
_entity.type
_entity.pdbx_description
1 polymer ?
#
loop_
_entity_poly.entity_id
_entity_poly.type
_entity_poly.pdbx_seq_one_letter_code
_entity_poly.pdbx_strand_id
1 'polypeptide(L)' 'MKKNEMTNLSKILSKLSTFFSNRKGLLIFIAIILVILNFILSLVSNNWVTQSNLLLHLGIVIGFLGLLIAWAL' A
#
# COMPACT_ATOMS: atom_id res chain seq x y z
N MET A 1 30.94 14.88 -7.69
CA MET A 1 30.94 13.50 -7.16
C MET A 1 29.89 12.70 -7.92
N LYS A 2 30.22 11.45 -8.26
CA LYS A 2 29.76 10.69 -9.43
C LYS A 2 28.27 10.30 -9.40
N LYS A 3 27.64 10.48 -10.56
CA LYS A 3 26.35 9.96 -11.02
C LYS A 3 26.10 8.53 -10.54
N ASN A 4 25.15 8.35 -9.62
CA ASN A 4 24.61 7.04 -9.28
C ASN A 4 23.19 6.94 -9.85
N GLU A 5 22.97 5.82 -10.54
CA GLU A 5 21.74 5.42 -11.19
C GLU A 5 20.56 5.60 -10.22
N MET A 6 19.76 6.66 -10.43
CA MET A 6 18.46 6.75 -9.78
C MET A 6 17.59 5.67 -10.42
N THR A 7 17.74 4.46 -9.90
CA THR A 7 16.82 3.35 -10.15
C THR A 7 15.40 3.93 -9.99
N ASN A 8 14.49 3.56 -10.89
CA ASN A 8 13.09 4.02 -10.79
C ASN A 8 12.52 3.79 -9.38
N LEU A 9 13.02 2.77 -8.68
CA LEU A 9 12.76 2.46 -7.28
C LEU A 9 13.07 3.62 -6.33
N SER A 10 14.24 4.26 -6.41
CA SER A 10 14.59 5.38 -5.52
C SER A 10 13.70 6.61 -5.73
N LYS A 11 13.29 6.90 -6.98
CA LYS A 11 12.35 8.00 -7.26
C LYS A 11 10.95 7.71 -6.75
N ILE A 12 10.47 6.48 -6.94
CA ILE A 12 9.17 6.03 -6.40
C ILE A 12 9.19 6.07 -4.88
N LEU A 13 10.26 5.57 -4.25
CA LEU A 13 10.42 5.54 -2.81
C LEU A 13 10.52 6.95 -2.19
N SER A 14 11.26 7.86 -2.83
CA SER A 14 11.30 9.26 -2.40
C SER A 14 9.93 9.93 -2.49
N LYS A 15 9.19 9.68 -3.58
CA LYS A 15 7.83 10.23 -3.74
C LYS A 15 6.88 9.65 -2.70
N LEU A 16 6.91 8.34 -2.48
CA LEU A 16 6.17 7.66 -1.42
C LEU A 16 6.51 8.25 -0.04
N SER A 17 7.79 8.46 0.26
CA SER A 17 8.25 9.07 1.52
C SER A 17 7.68 10.49 1.73
N THR A 18 7.69 11.34 0.69
CA THR A 18 7.06 12.66 0.76
C THR A 18 5.53 12.58 0.92
N PHE A 19 4.89 11.58 0.32
CA PHE A 19 3.46 11.32 0.49
C PHE A 19 3.11 10.84 1.92
N PHE A 20 3.91 9.94 2.51
CA PHE A 20 3.72 9.45 3.88
C PHE A 20 3.96 10.56 4.92
N SER A 21 4.93 11.44 4.68
CA SER A 21 5.30 12.51 5.61
C SER A 21 4.20 13.57 5.79
N ASN A 22 3.40 13.85 4.75
CA ASN A 22 2.47 14.99 4.75
C ASN A 22 1.03 14.65 5.16
N ARG A 23 0.64 13.37 5.22
CA ARG A 23 -0.74 12.95 5.54
C ARG A 23 -0.71 11.66 6.39
N LYS A 24 -0.93 11.80 7.70
CA LYS A 24 -1.01 10.69 8.69
C LYS A 24 -1.98 9.54 8.29
N GLY A 25 -2.90 9.76 7.34
CA GLY A 25 -3.83 8.75 6.82
C GLY A 25 -3.37 7.95 5.59
N LEU A 26 -2.13 8.13 5.09
CA LEU A 26 -1.73 7.51 3.82
C LEU A 26 -1.70 5.97 3.87
N LEU A 27 -1.32 5.38 5.01
CA LEU A 27 -1.36 3.92 5.20
C LEU A 27 -2.80 3.38 5.17
N ILE A 28 -3.75 4.13 5.73
CA ILE A 28 -5.19 3.79 5.65
C ILE A 28 -5.65 3.89 4.18
N PHE A 29 -5.17 4.90 3.45
CA PHE A 29 -5.48 5.06 2.04
C PHE A 29 -4.92 3.91 1.18
N ILE A 30 -3.70 3.45 1.47
CA ILE A 30 -3.09 2.30 0.79
C ILE A 30 -3.89 1.02 1.06
N ALA A 31 -4.39 0.85 2.29
CA ALA A 31 -5.23 -0.29 2.66
C ALA A 31 -6.56 -0.29 1.90
N ILE A 32 -7.23 0.87 1.80
CA ILE A 32 -8.46 1.03 1.02
C ILE A 32 -8.23 0.68 -0.46
N ILE A 33 -7.13 1.16 -1.04
CA ILE A 33 -6.75 0.82 -2.43
C ILE A 33 -6.54 -0.68 -2.57
N LEU A 34 -5.86 -1.33 -1.63
CA LEU A 34 -5.64 -2.78 -1.65
C LEU A 34 -6.94 -3.59 -1.59
N VAL A 35 -7.89 -3.16 -0.75
CA VAL A 35 -9.22 -3.79 -0.63
C VAL A 35 -10.01 -3.65 -1.93
N ILE A 36 -10.04 -2.44 -2.51
CA ILE A 36 -10.70 -2.20 -3.81
C ILE A 36 -10.06 -3.04 -4.91
N LEU A 37 -8.72 -3.10 -4.93
CA LEU A 37 -8.00 -3.88 -5.93
C LEU A 37 -8.25 -5.37 -5.77
N ASN A 38 -8.31 -5.90 -4.55
CA ASN A 38 -8.72 -7.29 -4.28
C ASN A 38 -10.11 -7.57 -4.85
N PHE A 39 -11.06 -6.66 -4.64
CA PHE A 39 -12.42 -6.80 -5.13
C PHE A 39 -12.48 -6.85 -6.67
N ILE A 40 -11.80 -5.91 -7.35
CA ILE A 40 -11.69 -5.90 -8.82
C ILE A 40 -11.02 -7.17 -9.32
N LEU A 41 -9.95 -7.62 -8.66
CA LEU A 41 -9.24 -8.83 -9.07
C LEU A 41 -10.11 -10.08 -8.90
N SER A 42 -10.91 -10.14 -7.83
CA SER A 42 -11.84 -11.24 -7.56
C SER A 42 -12.95 -11.35 -8.60
N LEU A 43 -13.40 -10.20 -9.14
CA LEU A 43 -14.38 -10.15 -10.23
C LEU A 43 -13.81 -10.63 -11.58
N VAL A 44 -12.52 -10.40 -11.85
CA VAL A 44 -11.91 -10.70 -13.14
C VAL A 44 -11.21 -12.07 -13.16
N SER A 45 -10.70 -12.52 -12.02
CA SER A 45 -9.86 -13.71 -11.92
C SER A 45 -10.22 -14.53 -10.68
N ASN A 46 -10.62 -15.79 -10.89
CA ASN A 46 -10.90 -16.76 -9.82
C ASN A 46 -9.68 -17.65 -9.56
N ASN A 47 -8.52 -17.03 -9.32
CA ASN A 47 -7.29 -17.74 -8.99
C ASN A 47 -7.23 -18.01 -7.48
N TRP A 48 -6.34 -18.91 -7.06
CA TRP A 48 -6.16 -19.24 -5.64
C TRP A 48 -5.92 -18.01 -4.73
N VAL A 49 -5.27 -16.98 -5.27
CA VAL A 49 -5.00 -15.70 -4.58
C VAL A 49 -6.27 -14.94 -4.25
N THR A 50 -7.23 -14.89 -5.18
CA THR A 50 -8.52 -14.21 -5.02
C THR A 50 -9.52 -15.05 -4.25
N GLN A 51 -9.48 -16.39 -4.39
CA GLN A 51 -10.26 -17.30 -3.55
C GLN A 51 -9.90 -17.18 -2.07
N SER A 52 -8.60 -17.03 -1.77
CA SER A 52 -8.10 -16.87 -0.41
C SER A 52 -8.20 -15.43 0.11
N ASN A 53 -8.63 -14.48 -0.72
CA ASN A 53 -8.69 -13.05 -0.41
C ASN A 53 -7.38 -12.52 0.21
N LEU A 54 -6.22 -12.98 -0.28
CA LEU A 54 -4.93 -12.67 0.35
C LEU A 54 -4.63 -11.16 0.33
N LEU A 55 -4.99 -10.47 -0.76
CA LEU A 55 -4.84 -9.02 -0.86
C LEU A 55 -5.74 -8.28 0.14
N LEU A 56 -6.94 -8.82 0.43
CA LEU A 56 -7.85 -8.26 1.43
C LEU A 56 -7.25 -8.38 2.83
N HIS A 57 -6.71 -9.55 3.18
CA HIS A 57 -6.04 -9.76 4.47
C HIS A 57 -4.84 -8.83 4.63
N LEU A 58 -4.00 -8.72 3.60
CA LEU A 58 -2.85 -7.81 3.61
C LEU A 58 -3.30 -6.35 3.76
N GLY A 59 -4.36 -5.95 3.04
CA GLY A 59 -4.96 -4.63 3.13
C GLY A 59 -5.47 -4.31 4.54
N ILE A 60 -6.18 -5.25 5.18
CA ILE A 60 -6.65 -5.08 6.55
C ILE A 60 -5.49 -4.92 7.52
N VAL A 61 -4.44 -5.74 7.41
CA VAL A 61 -3.27 -5.68 8.32
C VAL A 61 -2.55 -4.33 8.17
N ILE A 62 -2.33 -3.88 6.94
CA ILE A 62 -1.70 -2.59 6.65
C ILE A 62 -2.60 -1.43 7.13
N GLY A 63 -3.93 -1.56 6.98
CA GLY A 63 -4.89 -0.57 7.43
C GLY A 63 -4.90 -0.43 8.95
N PHE A 64 -4.90 -1.54 9.67
CA PHE A 64 -4.78 -1.56 11.13
C PHE A 64 -3.46 -0.97 11.60
N LEU A 65 -2.33 -1.33 10.97
CA LEU A 65 -1.03 -0.73 11.26
C LEU A 65 -1.05 0.80 11.01
N GLY A 66 -1.67 1.24 9.92
CA GLY A 66 -1.84 2.65 9.62
C GLY A 66 -2.67 3.40 10.66
N LEU A 67 -3.74 2.77 11.15
CA LEU A 67 -4.59 3.30 12.20
C LEU A 67 -3.82 3.42 13.53
N LEU A 68 -3.07 2.37 13.90
CA LEU A 68 -2.24 2.36 15.11
C LEU A 68 -1.15 3.43 15.05
N ILE A 69 -0.49 3.63 13.91
CA ILE A 69 0.53 4.67 13.71
C ILE A 69 -0.09 6.06 13.77
N ALA A 70 -1.27 6.25 13.17
CA ALA A 70 -2.00 7.53 13.24
C ALA A 70 -2.44 7.87 14.68
N TRP A 71 -2.72 6.85 15.49
CA TRP A 71 -3.10 7.01 16.89
C TRP A 71 -1.90 7.24 17.82
N ALA A 72 -0.74 6.68 17.48
CA ALA A 72 0.50 6.81 18.25
C ALA A 72 1.20 8.19 18.11
N LEU A 73 0.71 9.06 17.22
CA LEU A 73 1.32 10.36 16.88
C LEU A 73 0.43 11.56 17.21
#